data_AF-A0A949IIH6-F1
#
_entry.id   AF-A0A949IIH6-F1
#
_cell.length_a   1.000
_cell.length_b   1.000
_cell.length_c   1.000
_cell.angle_alpha   90.00
_cell.angle_beta   90.00
_cell.angle_gamma   90.00
#
_symmetry.space_group_name_H-M   'P 1'
#
loop_
_entity.id
_entity.type
_entity.pdbx_description
1 polymer ?
#
loop_
_entity_poly.entity_id
_entity_poly.type
_entity_poly.pdbx_seq_one_letter_code
_entity_poly.pdbx_strand_id
1 'polypeptide(L)'
;MRFLTYYKKTVSFGLLSALALAANIVICQPGQAQKLAMGLPSVHSGLHIPGATLHSSLHLGGRTHSKKWIRGAFSKLPPRGRQKPKSAPPEVKKPHARPAHKPVVGQIPAGPMLPSLVKELAPGVSYVVYNGHPRINMVDIDMSKSPMKVRALTASYSFNHLKDVREHARDSGAIAAINANYFKRDGVPLGTLMVDGEWVAGPLFDRVALGFTEGGYARMARVGLHGILSTSNPEHQQIWINNVNQPHRTGSRCILYTRRWGERVTLPFAGTLLAVDASGQIIDRAEKSMAIPYGGFVLCDSKKSPIADLASGELVHVKWQITPGGWDNVKEAVSGGPLLLQNGKFACDLKGERFPANWTGGQIVARTACGITADDHLLMATFEGPHTLYDVAKFFLKHGCTEAMNLDGGGSTTMVVNGTTVTRNGSAAQRHVAVALGIFSEARAKNLAVCNGCSYHPKSDLASFTSAAEAARISAQAGVVGSNNVGAGDKFERDLIQTERSAGQEAAAPEPRQGAPAETSLNSAGGSVPGQVRLD
;
A
#
# COMPACT_ATOMS: atom_id res chain seq x y z
N MET A 1 39.79 20.58 -34.10
CA MET A 1 39.10 20.79 -35.40
C MET A 1 37.76 21.43 -35.08
N ARG A 2 37.45 22.65 -35.62
CA ARG A 2 36.21 23.47 -35.45
C ARG A 2 35.69 23.65 -33.99
N PHE A 3 35.95 24.80 -33.35
CA PHE A 3 35.13 26.06 -33.35
C PHE A 3 33.94 26.00 -32.35
N LEU A 4 33.90 26.80 -31.26
CA LEU A 4 33.54 28.25 -31.10
C LEU A 4 32.03 28.42 -30.74
N THR A 5 31.51 29.41 -29.98
CA THR A 5 31.99 30.76 -29.53
C THR A 5 31.22 31.32 -28.30
N TYR A 6 31.89 31.96 -27.32
CA TYR A 6 31.48 33.12 -26.46
C TYR A 6 30.10 33.14 -25.71
N TYR A 7 29.72 34.08 -24.81
CA TYR A 7 30.25 35.34 -24.20
C TYR A 7 30.15 35.21 -22.64
N LYS A 8 31.02 35.70 -21.72
CA LYS A 8 31.50 37.07 -21.35
C LYS A 8 30.36 38.05 -20.96
N LYS A 9 30.43 38.88 -19.88
CA LYS A 9 31.38 39.01 -18.75
C LYS A 9 30.74 39.87 -17.60
N THR A 10 31.33 39.84 -16.39
CA THR A 10 30.92 40.57 -15.17
C THR A 10 31.15 42.10 -15.18
N VAL A 11 30.30 42.87 -14.46
CA VAL A 11 30.58 44.16 -13.79
C VAL A 11 29.84 44.20 -12.44
N SER A 12 30.29 45.00 -11.46
CA SER A 12 29.80 45.04 -10.07
C SER A 12 29.81 46.47 -9.46
N PHE A 13 29.34 46.60 -8.20
CA PHE A 13 29.53 47.70 -7.20
C PHE A 13 28.49 48.84 -7.03
N GLY A 14 28.41 49.35 -5.77
CA GLY A 14 27.44 50.31 -5.21
C GLY A 14 26.43 49.59 -4.28
N LEU A 15 26.42 49.65 -2.92
CA LEU A 15 26.72 50.72 -1.94
C LEU A 15 25.89 51.99 -2.21
N LEU A 16 25.15 52.62 -1.28
CA LEU A 16 24.97 52.52 0.20
C LEU A 16 23.45 52.70 0.53
N SER A 17 22.87 52.73 1.74
CA SER A 17 23.30 52.91 3.15
C SER A 17 22.50 51.99 4.12
N ALA A 18 22.69 52.10 5.45
CA ALA A 18 21.80 51.60 6.50
C ALA A 18 21.59 52.67 7.60
N LEU A 19 20.45 52.63 8.33
CA LEU A 19 20.06 53.32 9.60
C LEU A 19 18.50 53.20 9.70
N ALA A 20 17.83 53.10 10.87
CA ALA A 20 18.22 52.69 12.22
C ALA A 20 16.96 52.25 13.02
N LEU A 21 17.14 51.77 14.25
CA LEU A 21 16.04 51.43 15.17
C LEU A 21 15.21 52.65 15.60
N ALA A 22 13.90 52.46 15.73
CA ALA A 22 13.10 53.05 16.81
C ALA A 22 12.28 51.92 17.45
N ALA A 23 12.44 51.71 18.75
CA ALA A 23 11.69 50.70 19.49
C ALA A 23 10.46 51.34 20.15
N ASN A 24 9.34 50.62 20.20
CA ASN A 24 8.27 50.90 21.14
C ASN A 24 8.06 49.68 22.04
N ILE A 25 8.50 49.81 23.28
CA ILE A 25 8.33 48.82 24.34
C ILE A 25 7.01 49.13 25.04
N VAL A 26 6.06 48.20 25.03
CA VAL A 26 4.89 48.25 25.91
C VAL A 26 5.11 47.26 27.05
N ILE A 27 5.35 47.80 28.25
CA ILE A 27 5.42 47.01 29.48
C ILE A 27 3.99 46.80 30.00
N CYS A 28 3.62 45.55 30.25
CA CYS A 28 2.57 45.21 31.21
C CYS A 28 3.07 44.05 32.08
N GLN A 29 3.04 44.26 33.40
CA GLN A 29 3.36 43.27 34.43
C GLN A 29 2.03 42.74 35.05
N PRO A 30 2.04 41.57 35.70
CA PRO A 30 0.83 40.79 35.93
C PRO A 30 0.08 41.15 37.22
N GLY A 31 -1.20 40.77 37.30
CA GLY A 31 -1.99 40.88 38.53
C GLY A 31 -3.28 40.07 38.54
N GLN A 32 -3.62 39.59 39.74
CA GLN A 32 -4.94 39.08 40.16
C GLN A 32 -5.56 37.89 39.40
N ALA A 33 -5.30 36.69 39.93
CA ALA A 33 -6.24 35.59 39.81
C ALA A 33 -7.38 35.77 40.83
N GLN A 34 -8.63 35.57 40.44
CA GLN A 34 -9.76 35.48 41.37
C GLN A 34 -10.42 34.09 41.32
N LYS A 35 -10.93 33.67 42.48
CA LYS A 35 -11.59 32.38 42.68
C LYS A 35 -13.01 32.44 42.15
N LEU A 36 -13.45 31.38 41.48
CA LEU A 36 -14.85 30.97 41.48
C LEU A 36 -14.91 29.46 41.71
N ALA A 37 -15.60 29.09 42.77
CA ALA A 37 -15.93 27.73 43.15
C ALA A 37 -17.46 27.62 43.27
N MET A 38 -17.95 26.44 43.67
CA MET A 38 -19.35 26.00 43.58
C MET A 38 -19.74 25.56 42.15
N GLY A 39 -20.31 24.36 41.95
CA GLY A 39 -20.54 23.32 42.96
C GLY A 39 -20.83 21.94 42.37
N LEU A 40 -20.49 20.91 43.15
CA LEU A 40 -20.87 19.51 42.90
C LEU A 40 -22.06 19.15 43.79
N PRO A 41 -23.10 18.47 43.27
CA PRO A 41 -23.89 17.54 44.07
C PRO A 41 -23.11 16.23 44.27
N SER A 42 -23.30 15.59 45.42
CA SER A 42 -22.72 14.29 45.80
C SER A 42 -23.80 13.44 46.48
N VAL A 43 -23.44 12.28 47.09
CA VAL A 43 -24.35 11.28 47.72
C VAL A 43 -25.12 10.45 46.66
N HIS A 44 -25.19 9.12 46.62
CA HIS A 44 -24.56 7.93 47.28
C HIS A 44 -24.84 6.72 46.35
N SER A 45 -24.40 5.45 46.48
CA SER A 45 -23.46 4.64 47.31
C SER A 45 -23.35 3.25 46.58
N GLY A 46 -22.46 2.28 46.86
CA GLY A 46 -21.41 2.09 47.87
C GLY A 46 -21.43 0.63 48.37
N LEU A 47 -20.36 -0.16 48.15
CA LEU A 47 -20.10 -1.45 48.83
C LEU A 47 -18.61 -1.85 48.76
N HIS A 48 -18.23 -2.95 49.43
CA HIS A 48 -16.88 -3.15 50.00
C HIS A 48 -15.83 -3.87 49.12
N ILE A 49 -14.56 -3.59 49.45
CA ILE A 49 -13.37 -4.38 49.10
C ILE A 49 -12.73 -4.92 50.39
N PRO A 50 -12.23 -6.17 50.37
CA PRO A 50 -10.98 -6.57 51.03
C PRO A 50 -10.00 -7.20 50.02
N GLY A 51 -8.68 -7.24 50.22
CA GLY A 51 -7.85 -6.69 51.31
C GLY A 51 -6.36 -6.79 50.92
N ALA A 52 -5.53 -5.87 51.43
CA ALA A 52 -4.17 -5.62 50.91
C ALA A 52 -3.12 -6.72 51.22
N THR A 53 -2.06 -6.76 50.41
CA THR A 53 -0.68 -6.72 50.97
C THR A 53 0.32 -6.17 49.94
N LEU A 54 1.19 -5.27 50.40
CA LEU A 54 2.38 -4.78 49.69
C LEU A 54 3.58 -5.07 50.58
N HIS A 55 4.66 -5.60 50.01
CA HIS A 55 5.92 -5.78 50.73
C HIS A 55 7.05 -5.01 50.06
N SER A 56 7.69 -4.12 50.81
CA SER A 56 8.85 -3.34 50.39
C SER A 56 10.11 -3.86 51.07
N SER A 57 11.20 -3.96 50.31
CA SER A 57 12.54 -4.24 50.85
C SER A 57 13.59 -3.47 50.06
N LEU A 58 14.18 -2.43 50.67
CA LEU A 58 15.43 -1.85 50.18
C LEU A 58 16.59 -2.81 50.54
N HIS A 59 17.63 -2.81 49.70
CA HIS A 59 19.00 -3.10 50.15
C HIS A 59 19.97 -2.12 49.50
N LEU A 60 21.06 -1.80 50.21
CA LEU A 60 21.88 -0.62 49.99
C LEU A 60 23.37 -0.99 50.02
N GLY A 61 24.14 -0.52 49.04
CA GLY A 61 25.58 -0.69 48.98
C GLY A 61 26.11 -0.59 47.53
N GLY A 62 27.11 0.21 47.19
CA GLY A 62 27.84 1.20 47.99
C GLY A 62 29.35 1.11 47.79
N ARG A 63 29.91 1.87 46.84
CA ARG A 63 31.35 2.18 46.69
C ARG A 63 31.52 3.45 45.83
N THR A 64 32.65 4.13 45.99
CA THR A 64 32.68 5.60 45.95
C THR A 64 33.93 6.24 45.32
N HIS A 65 33.72 7.33 44.58
CA HIS A 65 34.70 8.38 44.21
C HIS A 65 35.87 7.95 43.26
N SER A 66 36.58 8.86 42.58
CA SER A 66 36.61 10.35 42.66
C SER A 66 36.75 11.06 41.30
N LYS A 67 36.67 12.41 41.28
CA LYS A 67 36.99 13.32 40.16
C LYS A 67 37.79 14.52 40.66
N LYS A 68 38.80 14.98 39.91
CA LYS A 68 39.44 16.33 39.88
C LYS A 68 40.10 16.46 38.48
N TRP A 69 39.94 17.53 37.66
CA TRP A 69 40.19 18.98 37.82
C TRP A 69 41.69 19.33 37.96
N ILE A 70 42.31 20.31 37.26
CA ILE A 70 41.96 21.13 36.06
C ILE A 70 43.24 21.91 35.55
N ARG A 71 43.17 22.70 34.45
CA ARG A 71 44.23 23.58 33.84
C ARG A 71 45.40 22.82 33.14
N GLY A 72 46.21 23.42 32.25
CA GLY A 72 46.29 24.81 31.73
C GLY A 72 47.03 24.87 30.36
N ALA A 73 47.34 26.07 29.83
CA ALA A 73 47.74 26.28 28.42
C ALA A 73 49.12 26.94 28.17
N PHE A 74 49.47 27.11 26.88
CA PHE A 74 50.53 27.93 26.24
C PHE A 74 51.90 27.31 25.80
N SER A 75 52.01 27.21 24.46
CA SER A 75 53.16 27.45 23.55
C SER A 75 54.64 27.49 24.01
N LYS A 76 55.52 26.81 23.23
CA LYS A 76 56.58 27.41 22.37
C LYS A 76 57.36 26.37 21.53
N LEU A 77 58.06 26.84 20.49
CA LEU A 77 59.06 26.15 19.62
C LEU A 77 60.48 26.67 19.99
N PRO A 78 61.62 26.16 19.46
CA PRO A 78 61.89 25.12 18.42
C PRO A 78 62.69 23.93 19.08
N PRO A 79 63.74 23.23 18.55
CA PRO A 79 64.41 23.21 17.23
C PRO A 79 64.85 21.82 16.66
N ARG A 80 65.79 21.90 15.69
CA ARG A 80 66.67 20.90 15.03
C ARG A 80 67.18 19.75 15.92
N GLY A 81 67.43 18.52 15.44
CA GLY A 81 67.23 17.92 14.11
C GLY A 81 68.37 16.97 13.67
N ARG A 82 68.06 15.88 12.94
CA ARG A 82 69.02 15.02 12.18
C ARG A 82 68.30 14.33 11.02
N GLN A 83 68.90 14.34 9.82
CA GLN A 83 68.38 13.65 8.63
C GLN A 83 68.94 12.21 8.53
N LYS A 84 68.17 11.32 7.90
CA LYS A 84 68.67 10.08 7.28
C LYS A 84 68.15 10.01 5.82
N PRO A 85 68.80 9.25 4.92
CA PRO A 85 68.53 9.32 3.48
C PRO A 85 67.13 8.84 3.10
N LYS A 86 66.58 9.39 2.01
CA LYS A 86 65.36 8.87 1.37
C LYS A 86 65.70 7.63 0.53
N SER A 87 65.03 6.52 0.79
CA SER A 87 64.92 5.41 -0.17
C SER A 87 63.94 5.77 -1.29
N ALA A 88 64.06 5.09 -2.43
CA ALA A 88 63.15 5.26 -3.57
C ALA A 88 61.72 4.77 -3.25
N PRO A 89 60.67 5.36 -3.87
CA PRO A 89 59.30 4.88 -3.70
C PRO A 89 59.10 3.48 -4.32
N PRO A 90 58.27 2.61 -3.73
CA PRO A 90 58.02 1.28 -4.25
C PRO A 90 57.17 1.32 -5.54
N GLU A 91 57.41 0.33 -6.40
CA GLU A 91 56.77 0.18 -7.71
C GLU A 91 55.27 -0.15 -7.60
N VAL A 92 54.43 0.56 -8.37
CA VAL A 92 52.98 0.35 -8.37
C VAL A 92 52.61 -0.90 -9.19
N LYS A 93 52.51 -2.04 -8.50
CA LYS A 93 51.97 -3.27 -9.11
C LYS A 93 50.53 -3.05 -9.58
N LYS A 94 50.32 -3.17 -10.90
CA LYS A 94 48.98 -3.17 -11.50
C LYS A 94 48.14 -4.31 -10.90
N PRO A 95 46.86 -4.09 -10.55
CA PRO A 95 46.01 -5.15 -10.02
C PRO A 95 45.80 -6.22 -11.10
N HIS A 96 46.12 -7.48 -10.79
CA HIS A 96 45.78 -8.60 -11.66
C HIS A 96 44.25 -8.73 -11.75
N ALA A 97 43.71 -8.67 -12.97
CA ALA A 97 42.31 -8.96 -13.21
C ALA A 97 42.03 -10.42 -12.82
N ARG A 98 41.16 -10.64 -11.82
CA ARG A 98 40.60 -11.98 -11.59
C ARG A 98 39.80 -12.39 -12.83
N PRO A 99 39.90 -13.64 -13.31
CA PRO A 99 39.04 -14.11 -14.37
C PRO A 99 37.58 -13.99 -13.93
N ALA A 100 36.73 -13.48 -14.81
CA ALA A 100 35.31 -13.34 -14.51
C ALA A 100 34.69 -14.74 -14.39
N HIS A 101 34.29 -15.13 -13.18
CA HIS A 101 33.40 -16.27 -13.00
C HIS A 101 32.11 -15.99 -13.75
N LYS A 102 31.87 -16.73 -14.85
CA LYS A 102 30.54 -16.79 -15.46
C LYS A 102 29.53 -17.17 -14.36
N PRO A 103 28.36 -16.51 -14.27
CA PRO A 103 27.35 -16.93 -13.33
C PRO A 103 26.98 -18.38 -13.66
N VAL A 104 27.21 -19.29 -12.72
CA VAL A 104 26.73 -20.67 -12.83
C VAL A 104 25.23 -20.62 -12.65
N VAL A 105 24.50 -20.48 -13.77
CA VAL A 105 23.07 -20.70 -13.82
C VAL A 105 22.86 -22.18 -13.57
N GLY A 106 22.72 -22.55 -12.29
CA GLY A 106 22.40 -23.91 -11.89
C GLY A 106 21.09 -24.32 -12.56
N GLN A 107 21.17 -25.26 -13.48
CA GLN A 107 19.99 -25.84 -14.10
C GLN A 107 19.25 -26.64 -13.02
N ILE A 108 18.21 -26.03 -12.45
CA ILE A 108 17.24 -26.75 -11.62
C ILE A 108 16.69 -27.90 -12.50
N PRO A 109 16.79 -29.16 -12.05
CA PRO A 109 16.43 -30.31 -12.88
C PRO A 109 14.98 -30.21 -13.39
N ALA A 110 14.76 -30.66 -14.63
CA ALA A 110 13.53 -30.38 -15.37
C ALA A 110 12.27 -31.06 -14.82
N GLY A 111 12.40 -31.99 -13.87
CA GLY A 111 11.28 -32.68 -13.25
C GLY A 111 10.34 -31.77 -12.42
N PRO A 112 9.19 -32.31 -11.98
CA PRO A 112 8.40 -31.70 -10.93
C PRO A 112 9.19 -31.68 -9.61
N MET A 113 9.09 -30.58 -8.86
CA MET A 113 9.64 -30.51 -7.51
C MET A 113 8.67 -31.25 -6.60
N LEU A 114 8.96 -32.50 -6.25
CA LEU A 114 8.04 -33.31 -5.44
C LEU A 114 7.95 -32.75 -4.00
N PRO A 115 6.75 -32.71 -3.39
CA PRO A 115 6.58 -32.27 -2.02
C PRO A 115 7.20 -33.28 -1.05
N SER A 116 7.97 -32.76 -0.09
CA SER A 116 8.55 -33.53 1.02
C SER A 116 7.64 -33.66 2.23
N LEU A 117 6.56 -32.87 2.27
CA LEU A 117 5.44 -33.00 3.20
C LEU A 117 4.19 -32.49 2.51
N VAL A 118 3.07 -33.18 2.68
CA VAL A 118 1.71 -32.69 2.47
C VAL A 118 0.92 -33.02 3.73
N LYS A 119 0.17 -32.06 4.26
CA LYS A 119 -0.67 -32.22 5.44
C LYS A 119 -1.93 -31.36 5.32
N GLU A 120 -3.09 -31.99 5.36
CA GLU A 120 -4.36 -31.27 5.49
C GLU A 120 -4.43 -30.51 6.83
N LEU A 121 -4.90 -29.27 6.80
CA LEU A 121 -5.13 -28.41 7.96
C LEU A 121 -6.63 -28.28 8.29
N ALA A 122 -7.46 -28.28 7.24
CA ALA A 122 -8.91 -28.19 7.25
C ALA A 122 -9.43 -28.65 5.87
N PRO A 123 -10.72 -28.97 5.70
CA PRO A 123 -11.27 -29.39 4.41
C PRO A 123 -10.93 -28.44 3.27
N GLY A 124 -10.21 -28.95 2.26
CA GLY A 124 -9.73 -28.17 1.12
C GLY A 124 -8.55 -27.23 1.42
N VAL A 125 -7.85 -27.40 2.55
CA VAL A 125 -6.65 -26.62 2.91
C VAL A 125 -5.48 -27.55 3.23
N SER A 126 -4.42 -27.50 2.41
CA SER A 126 -3.22 -28.32 2.58
C SER A 126 -1.97 -27.48 2.84
N TYR A 127 -1.22 -27.82 3.89
CA TYR A 127 0.14 -27.37 4.10
C TYR A 127 1.12 -28.26 3.35
N VAL A 128 1.98 -27.66 2.53
CA VAL A 128 2.92 -28.35 1.65
C VAL A 128 4.34 -27.80 1.87
N VAL A 129 5.34 -28.69 1.91
CA VAL A 129 6.75 -28.31 2.04
C VAL A 129 7.58 -28.91 0.93
N TYR A 130 8.32 -28.08 0.22
CA TYR A 130 9.36 -28.49 -0.72
C TYR A 130 10.73 -28.29 -0.07
N ASN A 131 11.34 -29.39 0.38
CA ASN A 131 12.71 -29.38 0.87
C ASN A 131 13.69 -29.26 -0.31
N GLY A 132 14.66 -28.37 -0.15
CA GLY A 132 15.65 -28.07 -1.17
C GLY A 132 16.52 -26.88 -0.78
N HIS A 133 17.38 -26.46 -1.70
CA HIS A 133 18.10 -25.21 -1.62
C HIS A 133 17.62 -24.28 -2.76
N PRO A 134 16.65 -23.38 -2.49
CA PRO A 134 16.08 -23.04 -1.18
C PRO A 134 14.83 -23.86 -0.79
N ARG A 135 14.38 -23.76 0.46
CA ARG A 135 13.17 -24.44 0.98
C ARG A 135 11.93 -23.60 0.68
N ILE A 136 10.79 -24.22 0.40
CA ILE A 136 9.52 -23.53 0.17
C ILE A 136 8.47 -24.12 1.10
N ASN A 137 7.74 -23.26 1.81
CA ASN A 137 6.54 -23.61 2.57
C ASN A 137 5.34 -23.00 1.87
N MET A 138 4.31 -23.78 1.60
CA MET A 138 3.10 -23.36 0.91
C MET A 138 1.86 -23.79 1.70
N VAL A 139 0.84 -22.94 1.73
CA VAL A 139 -0.53 -23.37 2.02
C VAL A 139 -1.33 -23.25 0.74
N ASP A 140 -1.94 -24.36 0.35
CA ASP A 140 -2.84 -24.51 -0.77
C ASP A 140 -4.28 -24.50 -0.24
N ILE A 141 -5.15 -23.70 -0.86
CA ILE A 141 -6.57 -23.59 -0.51
C ILE A 141 -7.39 -23.76 -1.79
N ASP A 142 -8.21 -24.80 -1.85
CA ASP A 142 -9.26 -24.93 -2.86
C ASP A 142 -10.38 -23.91 -2.55
N MET A 143 -10.36 -22.74 -3.18
CA MET A 143 -11.34 -21.67 -2.91
C MET A 143 -12.73 -22.01 -3.46
N SER A 144 -12.85 -23.06 -4.28
CA SER A 144 -14.12 -23.53 -4.85
C SER A 144 -14.87 -24.50 -3.92
N LYS A 145 -14.16 -25.23 -3.05
CA LYS A 145 -14.73 -26.26 -2.15
C LYS A 145 -14.51 -26.00 -0.66
N SER A 146 -13.48 -25.24 -0.28
CA SER A 146 -13.16 -25.04 1.14
C SER A 146 -14.16 -24.08 1.82
N PRO A 147 -14.70 -24.42 3.01
CA PRO A 147 -15.49 -23.50 3.82
C PRO A 147 -14.63 -22.43 4.52
N MET A 148 -13.30 -22.50 4.37
CA MET A 148 -12.37 -21.61 5.03
C MET A 148 -12.35 -20.24 4.34
N LYS A 149 -12.10 -19.18 5.12
CA LYS A 149 -12.06 -17.79 4.64
C LYS A 149 -10.70 -17.17 4.94
N VAL A 150 -10.17 -16.42 3.98
CA VAL A 150 -8.92 -15.67 4.10
C VAL A 150 -9.23 -14.22 4.47
N ARG A 151 -8.53 -13.67 5.46
CA ARG A 151 -8.70 -12.27 5.91
C ARG A 151 -7.37 -11.55 6.06
N ALA A 152 -7.37 -10.24 5.83
CA ALA A 152 -6.28 -9.34 6.15
C ALA A 152 -6.33 -8.96 7.64
N LEU A 153 -5.17 -8.93 8.29
CA LEU A 153 -5.01 -8.72 9.72
C LEU A 153 -4.12 -7.51 9.96
N THR A 154 -4.63 -6.48 10.61
CA THR A 154 -3.84 -5.32 11.04
C THR A 154 -3.32 -5.48 12.47
N ALA A 155 -2.13 -4.96 12.74
CA ALA A 155 -1.51 -5.10 14.06
C ALA A 155 -2.32 -4.41 15.19
N SER A 156 -3.04 -3.34 14.87
CA SER A 156 -4.07 -2.72 15.73
C SER A 156 -5.19 -2.09 14.89
N TYR A 157 -6.13 -1.38 15.51
CA TYR A 157 -7.15 -0.56 14.81
C TYR A 157 -6.55 0.49 13.88
N SER A 158 -5.37 1.03 14.23
CA SER A 158 -4.65 2.07 13.48
C SER A 158 -3.20 1.69 13.23
N PHE A 159 -2.51 2.47 12.38
CA PHE A 159 -1.16 2.17 11.92
C PHE A 159 -0.03 2.32 12.94
N ASN A 160 -0.31 2.76 14.17
CA ASN A 160 0.69 3.06 15.20
C ASN A 160 1.33 1.82 15.87
N HIS A 161 1.10 0.61 15.37
CA HIS A 161 1.54 -0.64 16.00
C HIS A 161 2.01 -1.67 14.96
N LEU A 162 2.85 -2.62 15.41
CA LEU A 162 3.43 -3.69 14.60
C LEU A 162 3.51 -4.97 15.44
N LYS A 163 3.10 -6.11 14.86
CA LYS A 163 3.11 -7.45 15.48
C LYS A 163 3.85 -8.46 14.61
N ASP A 164 4.44 -9.50 15.18
CA ASP A 164 4.94 -10.61 14.36
C ASP A 164 3.77 -11.47 13.80
N VAL A 165 4.03 -12.28 12.76
CA VAL A 165 2.96 -13.08 12.11
C VAL A 165 2.37 -14.14 13.03
N ARG A 166 3.12 -14.60 14.04
CA ARG A 166 2.63 -15.55 15.05
C ARG A 166 1.72 -14.86 16.06
N GLU A 167 1.98 -13.61 16.41
CA GLU A 167 1.05 -12.79 17.18
C GLU A 167 -0.24 -12.48 16.42
N HIS A 168 -0.13 -12.06 15.15
CA HIS A 168 -1.29 -11.89 14.25
C HIS A 168 -2.13 -13.18 14.21
N ALA A 169 -1.50 -14.34 14.02
CA ALA A 169 -2.19 -15.64 13.98
C ALA A 169 -2.77 -16.06 15.33
N ARG A 170 -2.06 -15.85 16.45
CA ARG A 170 -2.48 -16.17 17.82
C ARG A 170 -3.71 -15.35 18.22
N ASP A 171 -3.65 -14.03 18.07
CA ASP A 171 -4.69 -13.11 18.54
C ASP A 171 -5.96 -13.26 17.69
N SER A 172 -5.81 -13.44 16.38
CA SER A 172 -6.93 -13.71 15.48
C SER A 172 -7.45 -15.15 15.55
N GLY A 173 -6.63 -16.13 15.97
CA GLY A 173 -7.00 -17.55 15.93
C GLY A 173 -6.96 -18.14 14.52
N ALA A 174 -5.99 -17.74 13.69
CA ALA A 174 -5.80 -18.26 12.34
C ALA A 174 -5.18 -19.67 12.37
N ILE A 175 -5.68 -20.58 11.53
CA ILE A 175 -5.07 -21.92 11.39
C ILE A 175 -3.72 -21.85 10.66
N ALA A 176 -3.55 -20.89 9.75
CA ALA A 176 -2.27 -20.53 9.16
C ALA A 176 -2.27 -19.06 8.74
N ALA A 177 -1.07 -18.45 8.66
CA ALA A 177 -0.90 -17.06 8.29
C ALA A 177 0.46 -16.77 7.63
N ILE A 178 0.52 -15.70 6.84
CA ILE A 178 1.75 -15.14 6.24
C ILE A 178 1.81 -13.61 6.41
N ASN A 179 2.98 -13.01 6.29
CA ASN A 179 3.10 -11.54 6.17
C ASN A 179 2.52 -11.03 4.83
N ALA A 180 2.01 -9.80 4.80
CA ALA A 180 1.38 -9.21 3.61
C ALA A 180 2.04 -7.89 3.14
N ASN A 181 1.36 -6.76 3.26
CA ASN A 181 1.76 -5.47 2.67
C ASN A 181 3.18 -5.02 3.02
N TYR A 182 3.82 -4.35 2.06
CA TYR A 182 4.91 -3.43 2.35
C TYR A 182 4.45 -2.35 3.32
N PHE A 183 5.34 -1.89 4.20
CA PHE A 183 5.02 -0.92 5.25
C PHE A 183 6.20 0.01 5.57
N LYS A 184 5.88 1.20 6.06
CA LYS A 184 6.85 2.15 6.62
C LYS A 184 7.25 1.74 8.04
N ARG A 185 8.40 2.23 8.53
CA ARG A 185 8.91 1.91 9.89
C ARG A 185 7.98 2.32 11.04
N ASP A 186 7.08 3.25 10.78
CA ASP A 186 6.06 3.76 11.70
C ASP A 186 4.72 3.00 11.60
N GLY A 187 4.69 1.87 10.87
CA GLY A 187 3.56 0.96 10.77
C GLY A 187 2.56 1.25 9.64
N VAL A 188 2.68 2.39 8.96
CA VAL A 188 1.78 2.72 7.83
C VAL A 188 1.94 1.72 6.67
N PRO A 189 0.88 0.99 6.28
CA PRO A 189 0.90 0.07 5.14
C PRO A 189 0.94 0.85 3.82
N LEU A 190 1.56 0.25 2.81
CA LEU A 190 1.74 0.81 1.48
C LEU A 190 0.94 -0.01 0.46
N GLY A 191 0.17 0.69 -0.38
CA GLY A 191 -0.77 0.07 -1.31
C GLY A 191 -2.09 -0.36 -0.64
N THR A 192 -2.96 -0.95 -1.46
CA THR A 192 -4.30 -1.41 -1.08
C THR A 192 -4.31 -2.23 0.21
N LEU A 193 -5.20 -1.86 1.11
CA LEU A 193 -5.59 -2.64 2.28
C LEU A 193 -7.10 -2.48 2.49
N MET A 194 -7.82 -3.61 2.45
CA MET A 194 -9.26 -3.68 2.73
C MET A 194 -9.54 -4.75 3.77
N VAL A 195 -10.42 -4.45 4.73
CA VAL A 195 -10.84 -5.36 5.82
C VAL A 195 -12.34 -5.19 6.04
N ASP A 196 -13.12 -6.28 6.09
CA ASP A 196 -14.60 -6.26 6.15
C ASP A 196 -15.29 -5.35 5.08
N GLY A 197 -14.59 -5.05 3.98
CA GLY A 197 -15.01 -4.14 2.93
C GLY A 197 -14.56 -2.68 3.12
N GLU A 198 -14.09 -2.28 4.30
CA GLU A 198 -13.56 -0.93 4.54
C GLU A 198 -12.21 -0.74 3.83
N TRP A 199 -12.06 0.33 3.05
CA TRP A 199 -10.76 0.76 2.51
C TRP A 199 -9.86 1.35 3.60
N VAL A 200 -9.26 0.47 4.40
CA VAL A 200 -8.33 0.82 5.48
C VAL A 200 -7.10 1.58 4.94
N ALA A 201 -6.60 1.24 3.75
CA ALA A 201 -5.64 2.09 3.02
C ALA A 201 -5.85 1.98 1.50
N GLY A 202 -5.77 3.13 0.82
CA GLY A 202 -5.95 3.19 -0.63
C GLY A 202 -4.73 2.71 -1.43
N PRO A 203 -4.89 2.50 -2.75
CA PRO A 203 -3.85 1.96 -3.62
C PRO A 203 -2.63 2.88 -3.77
N LEU A 204 -1.49 2.30 -4.18
CA LEU A 204 -0.24 3.04 -4.35
C LEU A 204 0.51 2.54 -5.60
N PHE A 205 0.92 3.48 -6.45
CA PHE A 205 1.81 3.25 -7.60
C PHE A 205 1.35 2.21 -8.63
N ASP A 206 0.04 2.03 -8.85
CA ASP A 206 -0.50 1.03 -9.80
C ASP A 206 -0.06 -0.41 -9.49
N ARG A 207 0.18 -0.69 -8.20
CA ARG A 207 0.61 -2.02 -7.74
C ARG A 207 -0.53 -3.01 -7.74
N VAL A 208 -0.18 -4.27 -7.99
CA VAL A 208 -1.11 -5.39 -7.85
C VAL A 208 -1.57 -5.54 -6.39
N ALA A 209 -2.84 -5.90 -6.24
CA ALA A 209 -3.48 -6.30 -5.01
C ALA A 209 -4.11 -7.68 -5.17
N LEU A 210 -4.12 -8.46 -4.09
CA LEU A 210 -4.85 -9.71 -3.92
C LEU A 210 -6.07 -9.42 -3.06
N GLY A 211 -7.26 -9.64 -3.61
CA GLY A 211 -8.54 -9.47 -2.94
C GLY A 211 -9.29 -10.79 -2.79
N PHE A 212 -10.14 -10.88 -1.78
CA PHE A 212 -11.06 -11.99 -1.54
C PHE A 212 -12.50 -11.47 -1.55
N THR A 213 -13.33 -12.10 -2.37
CA THR A 213 -14.75 -11.77 -2.51
C THR A 213 -15.57 -12.33 -1.34
N GLU A 214 -16.77 -11.78 -1.14
CA GLU A 214 -17.74 -12.27 -0.15
C GLU A 214 -18.07 -13.78 -0.29
N GLY A 215 -18.12 -14.28 -1.53
CA GLY A 215 -18.28 -15.73 -1.78
C GLY A 215 -17.09 -16.57 -1.29
N GLY A 216 -15.88 -16.00 -1.30
CA GLY A 216 -14.63 -16.65 -0.92
C GLY A 216 -13.54 -16.54 -1.98
N TYR A 217 -13.92 -16.50 -3.26
CA TYR A 217 -12.99 -16.48 -4.39
C TYR A 217 -11.92 -15.38 -4.29
N ALA A 218 -10.67 -15.77 -4.56
CA ALA A 218 -9.53 -14.88 -4.68
C ALA A 218 -9.50 -14.17 -6.04
N ARG A 219 -8.96 -12.96 -6.10
CA ARG A 219 -8.78 -12.16 -7.33
C ARG A 219 -7.47 -11.37 -7.25
N MET A 220 -6.76 -11.24 -8.37
CA MET A 220 -5.62 -10.33 -8.50
C MET A 220 -5.89 -9.28 -9.57
N ALA A 221 -5.57 -8.03 -9.29
CA ALA A 221 -5.61 -6.93 -10.25
C ALA A 221 -4.73 -5.77 -9.77
N ARG A 222 -4.41 -4.84 -10.68
CA ARG A 222 -4.00 -3.49 -10.29
C ARG A 222 -5.27 -2.69 -10.03
N VAL A 223 -5.41 -2.13 -8.83
CA VAL A 223 -6.68 -1.55 -8.37
C VAL A 223 -6.52 -0.04 -8.17
N GLY A 224 -7.43 0.73 -8.77
CA GLY A 224 -7.61 2.15 -8.53
C GLY A 224 -8.75 2.41 -7.54
N LEU A 225 -8.60 3.48 -6.76
CA LEU A 225 -9.63 4.04 -5.90
C LEU A 225 -9.54 5.56 -6.01
N HIS A 226 -10.64 6.20 -6.39
CA HIS A 226 -10.79 7.65 -6.35
C HIS A 226 -12.18 8.01 -5.83
N GLY A 227 -12.25 9.10 -5.08
CA GLY A 227 -13.50 9.66 -4.56
C GLY A 227 -13.89 10.90 -5.34
N ILE A 228 -15.18 11.17 -5.41
CA ILE A 228 -15.75 12.44 -5.82
C ILE A 228 -16.34 13.06 -4.54
N LEU A 229 -15.80 14.19 -4.14
CA LEU A 229 -16.33 15.05 -3.09
C LEU A 229 -17.32 16.02 -3.72
N SER A 230 -18.62 15.81 -3.55
CA SER A 230 -19.63 16.81 -3.86
C SER A 230 -19.71 17.83 -2.72
N THR A 231 -19.92 19.10 -3.03
CA THR A 231 -19.95 20.18 -2.03
C THR A 231 -21.18 21.09 -2.23
N SER A 232 -21.55 21.83 -1.19
CA SER A 232 -22.51 22.94 -1.30
C SER A 232 -21.93 24.23 -1.90
N ASN A 233 -20.67 24.23 -2.36
CA ASN A 233 -19.99 25.41 -2.87
C ASN A 233 -20.21 25.55 -4.39
N PRO A 234 -20.70 26.70 -4.89
CA PRO A 234 -21.08 26.85 -6.30
C PRO A 234 -19.89 26.82 -7.26
N GLU A 235 -18.70 27.26 -6.81
CA GLU A 235 -17.47 27.25 -7.62
C GLU A 235 -16.82 25.84 -7.67
N HIS A 236 -17.03 25.03 -6.62
CA HIS A 236 -16.34 23.75 -6.41
C HIS A 236 -17.31 22.59 -6.16
N GLN A 237 -18.38 22.51 -6.95
CA GLN A 237 -19.46 21.51 -6.81
C GLN A 237 -18.97 20.05 -6.77
N GLN A 238 -17.85 19.74 -7.43
CA GLN A 238 -17.19 18.44 -7.38
C GLN A 238 -15.66 18.57 -7.32
N ILE A 239 -15.03 17.88 -6.37
CA ILE A 239 -13.58 17.82 -6.20
C ILE A 239 -13.13 16.35 -6.16
N TRP A 240 -12.02 16.01 -6.81
CA TRP A 240 -11.47 14.65 -6.75
C TRP A 240 -10.70 14.39 -5.45
N ILE A 241 -10.99 13.26 -4.81
CA ILE A 241 -10.18 12.66 -3.74
C ILE A 241 -9.32 11.55 -4.38
N ASN A 242 -8.01 11.69 -4.33
CA ASN A 242 -7.07 10.82 -5.03
C ASN A 242 -6.56 9.62 -4.20
N ASN A 243 -6.84 9.58 -2.89
CA ASN A 243 -6.51 8.43 -2.05
C ASN A 243 -7.19 8.47 -0.66
N VAL A 244 -7.04 7.37 0.09
CA VAL A 244 -7.46 7.27 1.51
C VAL A 244 -6.32 6.72 2.37
N ASN A 245 -6.06 7.36 3.52
CA ASN A 245 -5.07 6.96 4.54
C ASN A 245 -3.62 6.71 4.02
N GLN A 246 -3.22 7.24 2.86
CA GLN A 246 -1.83 7.15 2.34
C GLN A 246 -0.99 8.38 2.72
N PRO A 247 0.35 8.27 2.88
CA PRO A 247 1.19 9.39 3.31
C PRO A 247 1.18 10.61 2.38
N HIS A 248 0.87 11.79 2.92
CA HIS A 248 1.01 13.06 2.20
C HIS A 248 2.48 13.39 1.92
N ARG A 249 2.79 13.78 0.68
CA ARG A 249 4.14 14.10 0.17
C ARG A 249 4.06 15.16 -0.92
N THR A 250 5.19 15.72 -1.34
CA THR A 250 5.21 16.69 -2.44
C THR A 250 4.63 16.06 -3.71
N GLY A 251 3.65 16.72 -4.33
CA GLY A 251 2.91 16.19 -5.47
C GLY A 251 1.77 15.22 -5.12
N SER A 252 1.47 14.99 -3.83
CA SER A 252 0.15 14.52 -3.44
C SER A 252 -0.93 15.54 -3.85
N ARG A 253 -2.11 15.02 -4.14
CA ARG A 253 -3.39 15.72 -4.27
C ARG A 253 -4.36 15.13 -3.24
N CYS A 254 -5.54 15.72 -3.07
CA CYS A 254 -6.52 15.44 -2.02
C CYS A 254 -6.52 13.99 -1.50
N ILE A 255 -6.13 13.81 -0.24
CA ILE A 255 -6.16 12.54 0.50
C ILE A 255 -7.20 12.68 1.62
N LEU A 256 -8.09 11.68 1.75
CA LEU A 256 -8.98 11.56 2.89
C LEU A 256 -8.32 10.73 4.00
N TYR A 257 -8.40 11.20 5.24
CA TYR A 257 -7.87 10.53 6.43
C TYR A 257 -8.99 10.17 7.40
N THR A 258 -9.10 8.88 7.71
CA THR A 258 -10.00 8.29 8.70
C THR A 258 -9.24 7.96 9.99
N ARG A 259 -9.94 7.56 11.05
CA ARG A 259 -9.28 7.14 12.31
C ARG A 259 -8.43 5.86 12.19
N ARG A 260 -8.43 5.16 11.04
CA ARG A 260 -7.43 4.11 10.72
C ARG A 260 -6.00 4.65 10.59
N TRP A 261 -5.84 5.89 10.14
CA TRP A 261 -4.54 6.58 10.15
C TRP A 261 -4.00 6.79 11.58
N GLY A 262 -4.92 6.96 12.54
CA GLY A 262 -4.67 7.34 13.92
C GLY A 262 -5.61 8.47 14.34
N GLU A 263 -5.36 9.09 15.49
CA GLU A 263 -6.25 10.12 16.03
C GLU A 263 -6.13 11.50 15.36
N ARG A 264 -5.05 11.71 14.59
CA ARG A 264 -4.62 13.02 14.10
C ARG A 264 -3.78 12.87 12.84
N VAL A 265 -4.09 13.64 11.80
CA VAL A 265 -3.19 13.83 10.65
C VAL A 265 -2.21 14.96 10.95
N THR A 266 -0.96 14.84 10.49
CA THR A 266 0.06 15.89 10.58
C THR A 266 0.91 15.88 9.32
N LEU A 267 1.02 17.02 8.65
CA LEU A 267 1.64 17.13 7.34
C LEU A 267 3.13 17.44 7.44
N PRO A 268 3.99 16.91 6.53
CA PRO A 268 5.42 17.22 6.53
C PRO A 268 5.70 18.71 6.26
N PHE A 269 4.89 19.34 5.41
CA PHE A 269 4.88 20.78 5.09
C PHE A 269 3.44 21.33 5.23
N ALA A 270 3.26 22.64 5.25
CA ALA A 270 1.93 23.25 5.36
C ALA A 270 1.11 23.09 4.06
N GLY A 271 -0.16 22.74 4.21
CA GLY A 271 -1.15 22.56 3.15
C GLY A 271 -2.51 23.10 3.59
N THR A 272 -3.59 22.45 3.18
CA THR A 272 -4.95 22.65 3.72
C THR A 272 -5.46 21.35 4.31
N LEU A 273 -6.02 21.44 5.51
CA LEU A 273 -6.76 20.38 6.21
C LEU A 273 -8.18 20.88 6.52
N LEU A 274 -9.19 20.08 6.20
CA LEU A 274 -10.59 20.30 6.58
C LEU A 274 -11.07 19.12 7.43
N ALA A 275 -11.61 19.36 8.62
CA ALA A 275 -12.27 18.33 9.42
C ALA A 275 -13.74 18.25 9.00
N VAL A 276 -14.19 17.05 8.65
CA VAL A 276 -15.59 16.75 8.32
C VAL A 276 -16.14 15.80 9.37
N ASP A 277 -17.31 16.10 9.91
CA ASP A 277 -17.96 15.28 10.93
C ASP A 277 -18.78 14.11 10.33
N ALA A 278 -19.49 13.36 11.19
CA ALA A 278 -20.33 12.24 10.78
C ALA A 278 -21.61 12.65 10.02
N SER A 279 -21.99 13.93 10.03
CA SER A 279 -23.13 14.47 9.26
C SER A 279 -22.74 14.89 7.84
N GLY A 280 -21.43 15.03 7.58
CA GLY A 280 -20.89 15.60 6.34
C GLY A 280 -20.60 17.11 6.43
N GLN A 281 -20.67 17.73 7.61
CA GLN A 281 -20.37 19.16 7.77
C GLN A 281 -18.87 19.41 7.98
N ILE A 282 -18.32 20.44 7.31
CA ILE A 282 -16.97 20.94 7.59
C ILE A 282 -17.00 21.71 8.92
N ILE A 283 -16.35 21.18 9.95
CA ILE A 283 -16.38 21.73 11.31
C ILE A 283 -15.13 22.55 11.70
N ASP A 284 -13.97 22.27 11.11
CA ASP A 284 -12.69 22.94 11.47
C ASP A 284 -11.71 22.98 10.27
N ARG A 285 -10.76 23.91 10.31
CA ARG A 285 -9.78 24.18 9.25
C ARG A 285 -8.37 24.45 9.81
N ALA A 286 -7.35 23.76 9.28
CA ALA A 286 -5.96 23.92 9.69
C ALA A 286 -4.95 23.79 8.53
N GLU A 287 -3.71 24.23 8.72
CA GLU A 287 -2.67 24.09 7.67
C GLU A 287 -1.72 22.89 7.85
N LYS A 288 -1.63 22.33 9.06
CA LYS A 288 -0.43 21.55 9.47
C LYS A 288 -0.71 20.29 10.27
N SER A 289 -1.67 20.32 11.19
CA SER A 289 -2.05 19.20 12.05
C SER A 289 -3.51 19.35 12.44
N MET A 290 -4.27 18.24 12.47
CA MET A 290 -5.71 18.26 12.71
C MET A 290 -6.16 16.92 13.29
N ALA A 291 -6.93 16.95 14.38
CA ALA A 291 -7.55 15.76 14.94
C ALA A 291 -8.60 15.20 13.97
N ILE A 292 -8.69 13.87 13.85
CA ILE A 292 -9.64 13.22 12.97
C ILE A 292 -10.92 12.93 13.77
N PRO A 293 -12.09 13.52 13.40
CA PRO A 293 -13.34 13.33 14.13
C PRO A 293 -13.75 11.85 14.25
N TYR A 294 -14.50 11.52 15.30
CA TYR A 294 -15.16 10.21 15.40
C TYR A 294 -16.33 10.15 14.41
N GLY A 295 -16.46 9.04 13.68
CA GLY A 295 -17.44 8.86 12.59
C GLY A 295 -17.15 9.69 11.32
N GLY A 296 -16.41 10.78 11.43
CA GLY A 296 -16.00 11.65 10.32
C GLY A 296 -14.59 11.35 9.76
N PHE A 297 -14.01 12.36 9.10
CA PHE A 297 -12.72 12.28 8.41
C PHE A 297 -12.03 13.65 8.30
N VAL A 298 -10.80 13.67 7.78
CA VAL A 298 -10.07 14.90 7.42
C VAL A 298 -9.66 14.87 5.95
N LEU A 299 -10.01 15.90 5.19
CA LEU A 299 -9.50 16.12 3.83
C LEU A 299 -8.17 16.85 3.87
N CYS A 300 -7.24 16.51 2.97
CA CYS A 300 -5.88 17.04 2.95
C CYS A 300 -5.32 17.23 1.54
N ASP A 301 -4.91 18.45 1.20
CA ASP A 301 -4.23 18.78 -0.06
C ASP A 301 -3.25 19.96 0.17
N SER A 302 -2.63 20.43 -0.90
CA SER A 302 -1.87 21.67 -1.03
C SER A 302 -2.68 22.95 -0.73
N LYS A 303 -1.99 24.02 -0.35
CA LYS A 303 -2.58 25.33 0.05
C LYS A 303 -3.45 26.06 -0.99
N LYS A 304 -3.40 25.64 -2.26
CA LYS A 304 -4.14 26.25 -3.39
C LYS A 304 -4.91 25.19 -4.17
N SER A 305 -5.49 24.25 -3.43
CA SER A 305 -6.38 23.21 -3.93
C SER A 305 -7.84 23.69 -3.88
N PRO A 306 -8.77 23.08 -4.61
CA PRO A 306 -10.20 23.35 -4.49
C PRO A 306 -10.74 23.27 -3.05
N ILE A 307 -10.22 22.35 -2.22
CA ILE A 307 -10.60 22.26 -0.80
C ILE A 307 -10.11 23.46 0.05
N ALA A 308 -9.27 24.36 -0.50
CA ALA A 308 -8.88 25.58 0.19
C ALA A 308 -10.02 26.61 0.29
N ASP A 309 -11.02 26.52 -0.59
CA ASP A 309 -12.06 27.54 -0.72
C ASP A 309 -13.38 27.18 0.01
N LEU A 310 -13.52 25.93 0.50
CA LEU A 310 -14.71 25.43 1.21
C LEU A 310 -14.79 25.92 2.66
N ALA A 311 -15.80 26.71 3.02
CA ALA A 311 -15.97 27.27 4.35
C ALA A 311 -16.41 26.25 5.42
N SER A 312 -16.12 26.53 6.70
CA SER A 312 -16.75 25.80 7.80
C SER A 312 -18.26 26.05 7.80
N GLY A 313 -19.05 25.01 8.08
CA GLY A 313 -20.50 25.01 7.97
C GLY A 313 -21.02 24.46 6.64
N GLU A 314 -20.22 24.45 5.57
CA GLU A 314 -20.58 23.80 4.30
C GLU A 314 -20.78 22.29 4.48
N LEU A 315 -21.65 21.72 3.66
CA LEU A 315 -21.95 20.29 3.62
C LEU A 315 -21.23 19.64 2.44
N VAL A 316 -20.61 18.49 2.69
CA VAL A 316 -19.90 17.72 1.68
C VAL A 316 -20.30 16.24 1.72
N HIS A 317 -20.33 15.63 0.54
CA HIS A 317 -20.64 14.22 0.34
C HIS A 317 -19.49 13.53 -0.40
N VAL A 318 -19.17 12.28 -0.06
CA VAL A 318 -18.09 11.53 -0.70
C VAL A 318 -18.64 10.25 -1.33
N LYS A 319 -18.54 10.17 -2.67
CA LYS A 319 -18.83 8.97 -3.44
C LYS A 319 -17.54 8.35 -3.98
N TRP A 320 -17.27 7.10 -3.63
CA TRP A 320 -16.09 6.37 -4.12
C TRP A 320 -16.37 5.64 -5.44
N GLN A 321 -15.33 5.48 -6.25
CA GLN A 321 -15.29 4.70 -7.48
C GLN A 321 -14.06 3.78 -7.44
N ILE A 322 -14.23 2.53 -7.88
CA ILE A 322 -13.21 1.49 -7.87
C ILE A 322 -12.95 1.06 -9.31
N THR A 323 -11.68 0.82 -9.65
CA THR A 323 -11.28 0.29 -10.97
C THR A 323 -10.28 -0.86 -10.80
N PRO A 324 -10.30 -1.92 -11.65
CA PRO A 324 -11.37 -2.26 -12.59
C PRO A 324 -12.68 -2.61 -11.85
N GLY A 325 -13.80 -2.59 -12.57
CA GLY A 325 -15.11 -2.98 -12.02
C GLY A 325 -15.13 -4.44 -11.55
N GLY A 326 -16.05 -4.78 -10.65
CA GLY A 326 -16.13 -6.12 -10.06
C GLY A 326 -15.17 -6.35 -8.89
N TRP A 327 -14.60 -5.27 -8.34
CA TRP A 327 -13.92 -5.26 -7.03
C TRP A 327 -14.85 -4.82 -5.89
N ASP A 328 -16.07 -4.43 -6.21
CA ASP A 328 -17.07 -3.92 -5.27
C ASP A 328 -17.51 -4.98 -4.24
N ASN A 329 -17.52 -6.26 -4.66
CA ASN A 329 -17.82 -7.41 -3.81
C ASN A 329 -16.59 -8.01 -3.06
N VAL A 330 -15.41 -7.42 -3.21
CA VAL A 330 -14.23 -7.76 -2.41
C VAL A 330 -14.44 -7.25 -0.98
N LYS A 331 -14.09 -8.06 0.02
CA LYS A 331 -14.22 -7.72 1.45
C LYS A 331 -12.87 -7.61 2.14
N GLU A 332 -11.90 -8.40 1.70
CA GLU A 332 -10.56 -8.47 2.25
C GLU A 332 -9.57 -8.24 1.11
N ALA A 333 -8.58 -7.37 1.27
CA ALA A 333 -7.56 -7.16 0.24
C ALA A 333 -6.23 -6.70 0.83
N VAL A 334 -5.13 -7.15 0.21
CA VAL A 334 -3.76 -6.76 0.51
C VAL A 334 -3.01 -6.38 -0.77
N SER A 335 -1.96 -5.58 -0.66
CA SER A 335 -1.10 -5.21 -1.77
C SER A 335 0.34 -5.64 -1.52
N GLY A 336 1.15 -5.65 -2.57
CA GLY A 336 2.58 -5.91 -2.49
C GLY A 336 3.24 -5.47 -3.78
N GLY A 337 3.29 -6.42 -4.71
CA GLY A 337 3.94 -6.29 -5.99
C GLY A 337 5.42 -6.75 -5.97
N PRO A 338 6.05 -6.85 -7.14
CA PRO A 338 5.41 -6.74 -8.44
C PRO A 338 4.47 -7.92 -8.72
N LEU A 339 3.63 -7.74 -9.73
CA LEU A 339 2.98 -8.83 -10.46
C LEU A 339 4.07 -9.81 -10.97
N LEU A 340 3.77 -11.10 -10.98
CA LEU A 340 4.70 -12.16 -11.38
C LEU A 340 4.16 -12.92 -12.59
N LEU A 341 2.90 -13.32 -12.52
CA LEU A 341 2.16 -13.95 -13.61
C LEU A 341 0.85 -13.20 -13.86
N GLN A 342 0.46 -13.11 -15.13
CA GLN A 342 -0.86 -12.67 -15.57
C GLN A 342 -1.27 -13.50 -16.79
N ASN A 343 -2.48 -14.05 -16.81
CA ASN A 343 -2.97 -14.96 -17.85
C ASN A 343 -1.98 -16.11 -18.17
N GLY A 344 -1.32 -16.66 -17.14
CA GLY A 344 -0.33 -17.74 -17.25
C GLY A 344 1.03 -17.30 -17.85
N LYS A 345 1.29 -15.99 -17.98
CA LYS A 345 2.49 -15.43 -18.62
C LYS A 345 3.25 -14.54 -17.64
N PHE A 346 4.59 -14.50 -17.75
CA PHE A 346 5.43 -13.67 -16.89
C PHE A 346 5.17 -12.17 -17.12
N ALA A 347 4.77 -11.44 -16.07
CA ALA A 347 4.18 -10.10 -16.17
C ALA A 347 4.85 -9.05 -15.23
N CYS A 348 6.10 -9.27 -14.85
CA CYS A 348 6.82 -8.48 -13.85
C CYS A 348 7.36 -7.12 -14.38
N ASP A 349 6.55 -6.06 -14.26
CA ASP A 349 6.96 -4.68 -14.54
C ASP A 349 7.28 -3.87 -13.26
N LEU A 350 8.56 -3.84 -12.92
CA LEU A 350 9.09 -3.06 -11.78
C LEU A 350 8.96 -1.55 -11.97
N LYS A 351 8.93 -1.07 -13.22
CA LYS A 351 8.99 0.36 -13.56
C LYS A 351 7.59 0.96 -13.50
N GLY A 352 6.58 0.29 -14.04
CA GLY A 352 5.17 0.67 -13.91
C GLY A 352 4.71 0.69 -12.46
N GLU A 353 5.00 -0.37 -11.70
CA GLU A 353 4.70 -0.48 -10.25
C GLU A 353 5.62 0.36 -9.34
N ARG A 354 6.48 1.18 -9.96
CA ARG A 354 7.37 2.19 -9.36
C ARG A 354 8.21 1.65 -8.20
N PHE A 355 8.77 0.46 -8.36
CA PHE A 355 9.85 -0.01 -7.50
C PHE A 355 11.11 0.85 -7.74
N PRO A 356 11.86 1.23 -6.69
CA PRO A 356 13.03 2.09 -6.84
C PRO A 356 14.15 1.33 -7.57
N ALA A 357 15.01 2.03 -8.32
CA ALA A 357 15.97 1.41 -9.23
C ALA A 357 17.01 0.47 -8.59
N ASN A 358 17.20 0.53 -7.27
CA ASN A 358 18.04 -0.41 -6.51
C ASN A 358 17.30 -1.71 -6.13
N TRP A 359 15.98 -1.75 -6.27
CA TRP A 359 15.12 -2.92 -6.09
C TRP A 359 14.94 -3.60 -7.45
N THR A 360 15.59 -4.75 -7.64
CA THR A 360 15.63 -5.47 -8.93
C THR A 360 15.05 -6.87 -8.79
N GLY A 361 14.48 -7.40 -9.89
CA GLY A 361 13.90 -8.74 -9.89
C GLY A 361 14.93 -9.85 -9.68
N GLY A 362 16.20 -9.56 -10.00
CA GLY A 362 17.37 -10.40 -9.71
C GLY A 362 17.91 -10.28 -8.28
N GLN A 363 17.28 -9.51 -7.38
CA GLN A 363 17.67 -9.52 -5.96
C GLN A 363 17.42 -10.90 -5.35
N ILE A 364 18.47 -11.48 -4.80
CA ILE A 364 18.48 -12.82 -4.22
C ILE A 364 18.20 -12.71 -2.72
N VAL A 365 16.93 -12.82 -2.33
CA VAL A 365 16.45 -12.72 -0.93
C VAL A 365 15.26 -13.65 -0.71
N ALA A 366 14.94 -13.94 0.56
CA ALA A 366 13.70 -14.63 0.91
C ALA A 366 12.46 -13.83 0.46
N ARG A 367 11.39 -14.53 0.06
CA ARG A 367 10.17 -13.93 -0.51
C ARG A 367 8.91 -14.51 0.15
N THR A 368 7.88 -13.70 0.28
CA THR A 368 6.50 -14.16 0.44
C THR A 368 5.73 -13.78 -0.82
N ALA A 369 4.88 -14.66 -1.32
CA ALA A 369 4.14 -14.43 -2.56
C ALA A 369 2.87 -15.30 -2.59
N CYS A 370 1.92 -14.93 -3.45
CA CYS A 370 0.70 -15.69 -3.68
C CYS A 370 0.49 -15.96 -5.18
N GLY A 371 -0.21 -17.04 -5.50
CA GLY A 371 -0.73 -17.34 -6.83
C GLY A 371 -2.17 -17.84 -6.80
N ILE A 372 -2.86 -17.74 -7.94
CA ILE A 372 -4.20 -18.29 -8.17
C ILE A 372 -4.12 -19.21 -9.39
N THR A 373 -4.64 -20.43 -9.29
CA THR A 373 -4.66 -21.43 -10.37
C THR A 373 -5.83 -21.24 -11.33
N ALA A 374 -5.82 -21.99 -12.44
CA ALA A 374 -6.94 -22.02 -13.38
C ALA A 374 -8.21 -22.69 -12.81
N ASP A 375 -8.11 -23.42 -11.71
CA ASP A 375 -9.16 -24.15 -11.00
C ASP A 375 -9.44 -23.59 -9.59
N ASP A 376 -9.28 -22.28 -9.41
CA ASP A 376 -9.62 -21.51 -8.19
C ASP A 376 -8.87 -21.92 -6.91
N HIS A 377 -7.70 -22.57 -7.00
CA HIS A 377 -6.82 -22.73 -5.84
C HIS A 377 -6.03 -21.45 -5.54
N LEU A 378 -5.96 -21.04 -4.28
CA LEU A 378 -5.06 -20.01 -3.78
C LEU A 378 -3.81 -20.67 -3.17
N LEU A 379 -2.65 -20.36 -3.76
CA LEU A 379 -1.35 -20.82 -3.26
C LEU A 379 -0.65 -19.69 -2.50
N MET A 380 -0.61 -19.78 -1.17
CA MET A 380 0.07 -18.86 -0.26
C MET A 380 1.45 -19.39 0.10
N ALA A 381 2.54 -18.81 -0.41
CA ALA A 381 3.88 -19.40 -0.31
C ALA A 381 4.96 -18.48 0.30
N THR A 382 5.87 -19.08 1.06
CA THR A 382 7.11 -18.47 1.58
C THR A 382 8.34 -19.23 1.10
N PHE A 383 9.32 -18.46 0.63
CA PHE A 383 10.47 -18.92 -0.12
C PHE A 383 11.73 -18.66 0.70
N GLU A 384 12.20 -19.69 1.41
CA GLU A 384 13.26 -19.61 2.41
C GLU A 384 14.66 -19.70 1.81
N GLY A 385 15.11 -18.56 1.29
CA GLY A 385 16.49 -18.36 0.88
C GLY A 385 16.61 -17.77 -0.53
N PRO A 386 17.73 -18.03 -1.23
CA PRO A 386 18.12 -17.27 -2.42
C PRO A 386 17.21 -17.53 -3.63
N HIS A 387 16.24 -16.66 -3.87
CA HIS A 387 15.38 -16.66 -5.07
C HIS A 387 15.35 -15.30 -5.74
N THR A 388 15.39 -15.30 -7.08
CA THR A 388 14.92 -14.17 -7.89
C THR A 388 13.40 -14.21 -8.02
N LEU A 389 12.78 -13.10 -8.45
CA LEU A 389 11.35 -13.10 -8.78
C LEU A 389 10.98 -14.05 -9.93
N TYR A 390 11.92 -14.31 -10.83
CA TYR A 390 11.71 -15.21 -11.95
C TYR A 390 11.64 -16.68 -11.48
N ASP A 391 12.34 -17.04 -10.42
CA ASP A 391 12.27 -18.37 -9.80
C ASP A 391 10.93 -18.55 -9.07
N VAL A 392 10.44 -17.51 -8.38
CA VAL A 392 9.10 -17.49 -7.76
C VAL A 392 7.99 -17.57 -8.81
N ALA A 393 8.10 -16.81 -9.91
CA ALA A 393 7.13 -16.87 -11.01
C ALA A 393 7.12 -18.25 -11.70
N LYS A 394 8.30 -18.85 -11.93
CA LYS A 394 8.43 -20.23 -12.42
C LYS A 394 7.80 -21.25 -11.47
N PHE A 395 7.95 -21.08 -10.15
CA PHE A 395 7.32 -21.96 -9.18
C PHE A 395 5.81 -21.94 -9.34
N PHE A 396 5.17 -20.78 -9.31
CA PHE A 396 3.72 -20.67 -9.48
C PHE A 396 3.25 -21.17 -10.86
N LEU A 397 3.98 -20.89 -11.93
CA LEU A 397 3.65 -21.38 -13.28
C LEU A 397 3.71 -22.92 -13.36
N LYS A 398 4.68 -23.56 -12.68
CA LYS A 398 4.75 -25.02 -12.54
C LYS A 398 3.61 -25.61 -11.69
N HIS A 399 2.91 -24.80 -10.90
CA HIS A 399 1.74 -25.20 -10.10
C HIS A 399 0.41 -24.75 -10.73
N GLY A 400 0.39 -24.44 -12.03
CA GLY A 400 -0.85 -24.10 -12.75
C GLY A 400 -1.39 -22.69 -12.49
N CYS A 401 -0.62 -21.79 -11.85
CA CYS A 401 -1.06 -20.43 -11.61
C CYS A 401 -1.21 -19.61 -12.91
N THR A 402 -2.38 -19.00 -13.07
CA THR A 402 -2.68 -18.01 -14.11
C THR A 402 -2.24 -16.62 -13.66
N GLU A 403 -2.56 -16.26 -12.41
CA GLU A 403 -2.18 -15.02 -11.75
C GLU A 403 -1.19 -15.29 -10.60
N ALA A 404 -0.21 -14.41 -10.39
CA ALA A 404 0.65 -14.46 -9.20
C ALA A 404 1.28 -13.10 -8.89
N MET A 405 1.52 -12.82 -7.61
CA MET A 405 2.16 -11.58 -7.13
C MET A 405 3.10 -11.81 -5.94
N ASN A 406 4.13 -10.98 -5.85
CA ASN A 406 5.02 -10.92 -4.68
C ASN A 406 4.41 -10.03 -3.56
N LEU A 407 4.72 -10.34 -2.29
CA LEU A 407 4.37 -9.57 -1.08
C LEU A 407 5.64 -9.01 -0.40
N ASP A 408 5.56 -8.43 0.80
CA ASP A 408 6.80 -8.05 1.51
C ASP A 408 7.68 -9.28 1.79
N GLY A 409 8.99 -9.08 1.84
CA GLY A 409 9.97 -10.17 1.85
C GLY A 409 11.19 -9.86 2.70
N GLY A 410 12.32 -10.49 2.38
CA GLY A 410 13.53 -10.44 3.19
C GLY A 410 13.21 -10.89 4.62
N GLY A 411 13.56 -10.07 5.62
CA GLY A 411 13.29 -10.36 7.03
C GLY A 411 11.82 -10.40 7.44
N SER A 412 10.88 -9.92 6.60
CA SER A 412 9.44 -10.07 6.86
C SER A 412 8.92 -11.48 6.57
N THR A 413 9.61 -12.23 5.70
CA THR A 413 9.20 -13.53 5.15
C THR A 413 8.91 -14.52 6.27
N THR A 414 7.63 -14.73 6.58
CA THR A 414 7.21 -15.56 7.72
C THR A 414 5.94 -16.31 7.38
N MET A 415 5.90 -17.61 7.70
CA MET A 415 4.68 -18.42 7.67
C MET A 415 4.46 -19.09 9.02
N VAL A 416 3.21 -19.09 9.47
CA VAL A 416 2.73 -19.73 10.69
C VAL A 416 1.68 -20.77 10.31
N VAL A 417 1.74 -21.95 10.91
CA VAL A 417 0.77 -23.05 10.74
C VAL A 417 0.48 -23.63 12.12
N ASN A 418 -0.80 -23.76 12.48
CA ASN A 418 -1.31 -24.20 13.78
C ASN A 418 -0.53 -23.58 14.97
N GLY A 419 -0.43 -22.24 15.00
CA GLY A 419 0.26 -21.47 16.05
C GLY A 419 1.80 -21.55 16.06
N THR A 420 2.40 -22.31 15.13
CA THR A 420 3.85 -22.57 15.05
C THR A 420 4.44 -21.88 13.81
N THR A 421 5.49 -21.08 13.98
CA THR A 421 6.23 -20.50 12.85
C THR A 421 7.01 -21.61 12.14
N VAL A 422 6.73 -21.86 10.86
CA VAL A 422 7.34 -22.97 10.09
C VAL A 422 8.56 -22.54 9.26
N THR A 423 8.73 -21.24 9.05
CA THR A 423 9.93 -20.63 8.46
C THR A 423 11.09 -20.56 9.47
N ARG A 424 12.33 -20.72 9.02
CA ARG A 424 13.56 -20.74 9.84
C ARG A 424 13.79 -19.47 10.66
N ASN A 425 13.16 -18.35 10.31
CA ASN A 425 13.17 -17.15 11.17
C ASN A 425 12.43 -17.34 12.49
N GLY A 426 11.67 -18.44 12.67
CA GLY A 426 11.00 -18.80 13.91
C GLY A 426 11.93 -19.03 15.12
N SER A 427 13.22 -19.28 14.90
CA SER A 427 14.24 -19.38 15.97
C SER A 427 15.00 -18.06 16.22
N ALA A 428 14.60 -16.97 15.58
CA ALA A 428 15.14 -15.63 15.76
C ALA A 428 14.04 -14.67 16.23
N ALA A 429 14.41 -13.44 16.60
CA ALA A 429 13.43 -12.37 16.79
C ALA A 429 12.74 -12.08 15.44
N GLN A 430 11.47 -12.45 15.32
CA GLN A 430 10.70 -12.28 14.09
C GLN A 430 10.48 -10.79 13.81
N ARG A 431 10.53 -10.37 12.54
CA ARG A 431 10.26 -8.98 12.18
C ARG A 431 8.78 -8.70 12.36
N HIS A 432 8.43 -7.72 13.19
CA HIS A 432 7.05 -7.26 13.30
C HIS A 432 6.61 -6.59 11.99
N VAL A 433 5.39 -6.89 11.54
CA VAL A 433 4.77 -6.42 10.28
C VAL A 433 3.43 -5.73 10.53
N ALA A 434 3.08 -4.79 9.68
CA ALA A 434 1.83 -4.03 9.79
C ALA A 434 0.60 -4.87 9.44
N VAL A 435 0.74 -5.73 8.42
CA VAL A 435 -0.35 -6.55 7.87
C VAL A 435 0.09 -8.00 7.69
N ALA A 436 -0.78 -8.94 8.04
CA ALA A 436 -0.70 -10.35 7.71
C ALA A 436 -1.95 -10.80 6.92
N LEU A 437 -1.85 -11.92 6.20
CA LEU A 437 -3.02 -12.69 5.73
C LEU A 437 -3.18 -13.91 6.63
N GLY A 438 -4.40 -14.18 7.12
CA GLY A 438 -4.73 -15.36 7.93
C GLY A 438 -5.88 -16.18 7.33
N ILE A 439 -5.86 -17.48 7.60
CA ILE A 439 -6.86 -18.46 7.17
C ILE A 439 -7.71 -18.89 8.38
N PHE A 440 -9.03 -18.85 8.24
CA PHE A 440 -10.00 -19.04 9.32
C PHE A 440 -11.14 -19.97 8.93
N SER A 441 -11.76 -20.64 9.89
CA SER A 441 -13.09 -21.21 9.69
C SER A 441 -14.11 -20.08 9.52
N GLU A 442 -15.19 -20.33 8.76
CA GLU A 442 -16.21 -19.31 8.48
C GLU A 442 -16.77 -18.67 9.77
N ALA A 443 -17.04 -19.47 10.79
CA ALA A 443 -17.50 -19.00 12.10
C ALA A 443 -16.47 -18.09 12.79
N ARG A 444 -15.16 -18.40 12.71
CA ARG A 444 -14.11 -17.53 13.28
C ARG A 444 -13.93 -16.26 12.44
N ALA A 445 -14.02 -16.35 11.12
CA ALA A 445 -13.94 -15.20 10.21
C ALA A 445 -15.04 -14.17 10.49
N LYS A 446 -16.28 -14.63 10.70
CA LYS A 446 -17.42 -13.79 11.11
C LYS A 446 -17.18 -13.13 12.47
N ASN A 447 -16.72 -13.90 13.46
CA ASN A 447 -16.46 -13.40 14.82
C ASN A 447 -15.22 -12.48 14.94
N LEU A 448 -14.47 -12.25 13.85
CA LEU A 448 -13.36 -11.30 13.79
C LEU A 448 -13.75 -9.93 13.22
N ALA A 449 -14.96 -9.76 12.69
CA ALA A 449 -15.47 -8.46 12.27
C ALA A 449 -15.82 -7.61 13.52
N VAL A 450 -15.06 -6.54 13.77
CA VAL A 450 -15.07 -5.82 15.05
C VAL A 450 -15.01 -4.29 14.88
N CYS A 451 -15.80 -3.59 15.70
CA CYS A 451 -15.93 -2.13 15.84
C CYS A 451 -16.60 -1.37 14.68
N ASN A 452 -17.93 -1.49 14.60
CA ASN A 452 -18.80 -0.51 13.93
C ASN A 452 -18.66 0.89 14.56
N GLY A 453 -18.72 1.95 13.74
CA GLY A 453 -19.16 3.29 14.16
C GLY A 453 -18.11 4.34 14.55
N CYS A 454 -16.82 3.98 14.71
CA CYS A 454 -15.79 4.96 15.08
C CYS A 454 -15.06 5.64 13.90
N SER A 455 -15.10 5.04 12.70
CA SER A 455 -14.54 5.59 11.46
C SER A 455 -15.64 5.89 10.46
N TYR A 456 -15.44 6.91 9.62
CA TYR A 456 -16.06 6.95 8.29
C TYR A 456 -15.61 5.73 7.47
N HIS A 457 -16.55 4.96 6.90
CA HIS A 457 -16.26 3.77 6.10
C HIS A 457 -16.41 4.07 4.59
N PRO A 458 -15.35 4.00 3.77
CA PRO A 458 -15.41 4.30 2.33
C PRO A 458 -16.33 3.45 1.43
N LYS A 459 -17.07 2.48 1.96
CA LYS A 459 -18.13 1.76 1.23
C LYS A 459 -19.55 2.19 1.60
N SER A 460 -19.73 2.89 2.71
CA SER A 460 -21.02 3.43 3.11
C SER A 460 -21.16 4.85 2.59
N ASP A 461 -22.19 5.11 1.79
CA ASP A 461 -22.66 6.46 1.51
C ASP A 461 -22.95 7.20 2.85
N LEU A 462 -22.69 8.51 2.93
CA LEU A 462 -22.99 9.31 4.12
C LEU A 462 -24.50 9.29 4.49
N ALA A 463 -25.38 8.95 3.54
CA ALA A 463 -26.79 8.61 3.74
C ALA A 463 -27.05 7.35 4.59
N SER A 464 -26.00 6.71 5.13
CA SER A 464 -26.09 5.68 6.18
C SER A 464 -25.93 6.24 7.61
N PHE A 465 -25.39 7.46 7.74
CA PHE A 465 -25.24 8.19 9.01
C PHE A 465 -26.22 9.37 9.12
N THR A 466 -26.66 9.92 7.98
CA THR A 466 -27.80 10.86 7.91
C THR A 466 -29.07 10.12 7.49
N SER A 467 -30.26 10.68 7.78
CA SER A 467 -31.51 10.08 7.32
C SER A 467 -31.62 10.19 5.79
N ALA A 468 -32.32 9.25 5.13
CA ALA A 468 -32.55 9.35 3.68
C ALA A 468 -33.26 10.66 3.27
N ALA A 469 -34.06 11.26 4.17
CA ALA A 469 -34.67 12.58 3.97
C ALA A 469 -33.65 13.73 4.09
N GLU A 470 -32.64 13.62 4.96
CA GLU A 470 -31.54 14.58 5.05
C GLU A 470 -30.63 14.50 3.82
N ALA A 471 -30.24 13.29 3.41
CA ALA A 471 -29.45 13.09 2.19
C ALA A 471 -30.18 13.64 0.96
N ALA A 472 -31.48 13.37 0.82
CA ALA A 472 -32.32 13.94 -0.24
C ALA A 472 -32.43 15.47 -0.17
N ARG A 473 -32.51 16.06 1.04
CA ARG A 473 -32.47 17.53 1.22
C ARG A 473 -31.15 18.13 0.78
N ILE A 474 -30.02 17.51 1.12
CA ILE A 474 -28.68 17.98 0.74
C ILE A 474 -28.53 17.95 -0.79
N SER A 475 -28.90 16.84 -1.43
CA SER A 475 -28.92 16.75 -2.90
C SER A 475 -29.89 17.75 -3.55
N ALA A 476 -31.06 17.99 -2.95
CA ALA A 476 -32.01 18.98 -3.46
C ALA A 476 -31.49 20.42 -3.32
N GLN A 477 -30.90 20.77 -2.17
CA GLN A 477 -30.32 22.10 -1.95
C GLN A 477 -29.15 22.39 -2.90
N ALA A 478 -28.30 21.39 -3.18
CA ALA A 478 -27.27 21.47 -4.20
C ALA A 478 -27.84 21.62 -5.63
N GLY A 479 -29.03 21.08 -5.91
CA GLY A 479 -29.68 21.14 -7.22
C GLY A 479 -30.58 22.37 -7.48
N VAL A 480 -30.98 23.11 -6.44
CA VAL A 480 -31.97 24.20 -6.57
C VAL A 480 -31.37 25.53 -7.05
N VAL A 481 -30.05 25.76 -6.86
CA VAL A 481 -29.36 26.95 -7.38
C VAL A 481 -28.89 26.72 -8.83
N GLY A 482 -29.83 26.41 -9.73
CA GLY A 482 -29.49 26.01 -11.11
C GLY A 482 -30.56 26.11 -12.19
N SER A 483 -31.82 26.43 -11.87
CA SER A 483 -32.92 26.42 -12.85
C SER A 483 -33.22 27.80 -13.46
N ASN A 484 -32.33 28.30 -14.33
CA ASN A 484 -32.71 29.35 -15.31
C ASN A 484 -31.71 29.49 -16.49
N ASN A 485 -31.43 28.40 -17.20
CA ASN A 485 -31.17 28.47 -18.65
C ASN A 485 -31.41 27.11 -19.31
N VAL A 486 -32.17 27.10 -20.41
CA VAL A 486 -32.49 25.88 -21.18
C VAL A 486 -31.67 25.86 -22.46
N GLY A 487 -31.11 24.69 -22.83
CA GLY A 487 -30.61 24.44 -24.19
C GLY A 487 -29.10 24.22 -24.34
N ALA A 488 -28.53 23.21 -23.68
CA ALA A 488 -27.16 22.75 -23.97
C ALA A 488 -26.92 21.22 -23.88
N GLY A 489 -27.72 20.46 -23.13
CA GLY A 489 -27.45 19.04 -22.88
C GLY A 489 -27.70 18.08 -24.06
N ASP A 490 -28.77 18.32 -24.83
CA ASP A 490 -29.39 17.33 -25.74
C ASP A 490 -28.62 17.02 -27.05
N LYS A 491 -27.34 17.42 -27.11
CA LYS A 491 -26.45 17.22 -28.26
C LYS A 491 -25.34 16.20 -28.00
N PHE A 492 -24.85 16.07 -26.76
CA PHE A 492 -23.70 15.22 -26.46
C PHE A 492 -24.01 13.71 -26.46
N GLU A 493 -25.21 13.30 -26.04
CA GLU A 493 -25.59 11.87 -26.06
C GLU A 493 -25.79 11.33 -27.49
N ARG A 494 -26.11 12.19 -28.46
CA ARG A 494 -26.31 11.79 -29.86
C ARG A 494 -24.98 11.52 -30.58
N ASP A 495 -23.98 12.36 -30.34
CA ASP A 495 -22.65 12.25 -30.98
C ASP A 495 -21.86 11.04 -30.44
N LEU A 496 -22.05 10.69 -29.15
CA LEU A 496 -21.52 9.44 -28.56
C LEU A 496 -22.10 8.19 -29.23
N ILE A 497 -23.42 8.12 -29.42
CA ILE A 497 -24.10 6.96 -30.02
C ILE A 497 -23.77 6.79 -31.52
N GLN A 498 -23.43 7.86 -32.24
CA GLN A 498 -22.96 7.75 -33.63
C GLN A 498 -21.50 7.31 -33.76
N THR A 499 -20.65 7.58 -32.75
CA THR A 499 -19.23 7.22 -32.78
C THR A 499 -19.00 5.71 -32.56
N GLU A 500 -19.82 5.06 -31.74
CA GLU A 500 -19.69 3.59 -31.53
C GLU A 500 -20.24 2.76 -32.70
N ARG A 501 -21.05 3.33 -33.60
CA ARG A 501 -21.52 2.66 -34.82
C ARG A 501 -20.56 2.74 -36.00
N SER A 502 -19.52 3.58 -35.94
CA SER A 502 -18.58 3.80 -37.06
C SER A 502 -17.21 3.11 -36.88
N ALA A 503 -16.99 2.39 -35.77
CA ALA A 503 -15.80 1.57 -35.53
C ALA A 503 -16.00 0.05 -35.77
N GLY A 504 -17.18 -0.35 -36.28
CA GLY A 504 -17.64 -1.75 -36.31
C GLY A 504 -17.68 -2.44 -37.67
N GLN A 505 -17.11 -1.86 -38.74
CA GLN A 505 -17.23 -2.42 -40.10
C GLN A 505 -16.10 -1.98 -41.05
N GLU A 506 -14.95 -2.68 -41.05
CA GLU A 506 -14.10 -2.86 -42.25
C GLU A 506 -12.98 -3.89 -42.03
N ALA A 507 -13.19 -5.13 -42.50
CA ALA A 507 -12.15 -6.18 -42.61
C ALA A 507 -12.62 -7.32 -43.54
N ALA A 508 -13.05 -6.98 -44.76
CA ALA A 508 -13.46 -7.94 -45.79
C ALA A 508 -12.53 -7.85 -47.02
N ALA A 509 -12.31 -8.97 -47.71
CA ALA A 509 -11.35 -9.07 -48.81
C ALA A 509 -11.85 -8.38 -50.11
N PRO A 510 -10.94 -7.87 -50.96
CA PRO A 510 -11.30 -7.27 -52.24
C PRO A 510 -11.64 -8.34 -53.29
N GLU A 511 -12.83 -8.27 -53.89
CA GLU A 511 -13.15 -9.01 -55.12
C GLU A 511 -12.58 -8.30 -56.37
N PRO A 512 -12.22 -9.05 -57.43
CA PRO A 512 -11.61 -8.50 -58.64
C PRO A 512 -12.64 -7.92 -59.63
N ARG A 513 -12.18 -6.98 -60.47
CA ARG A 513 -12.88 -6.59 -61.71
C ARG A 513 -12.12 -7.08 -62.94
N GLN A 514 -12.88 -7.28 -64.02
CA GLN A 514 -12.47 -8.05 -65.20
C GLN A 514 -11.52 -7.30 -66.13
N GLY A 515 -10.59 -8.04 -66.72
CA GLY A 515 -9.74 -7.64 -67.85
C GLY A 515 -9.04 -8.87 -68.43
N ALA A 516 -9.18 -9.10 -69.73
CA ALA A 516 -8.64 -10.25 -70.46
C ALA A 516 -7.92 -9.75 -71.75
N PRO A 517 -7.19 -10.58 -72.52
CA PRO A 517 -6.93 -12.02 -72.37
C PRO A 517 -5.44 -12.43 -72.50
N ALA A 518 -5.10 -13.70 -72.18
CA ALA A 518 -4.07 -14.50 -72.89
C ALA A 518 -4.05 -16.00 -72.49
N GLU A 519 -4.21 -16.87 -73.49
CA GLU A 519 -3.58 -18.19 -73.73
C GLU A 519 -3.34 -19.27 -72.63
N THR A 520 -3.92 -20.46 -72.88
CA THR A 520 -3.37 -21.83 -72.65
C THR A 520 -3.15 -22.37 -71.21
N SER A 521 -3.33 -23.67 -70.89
CA SER A 521 -4.02 -24.79 -71.60
C SER A 521 -4.21 -26.03 -70.69
N LEU A 522 -5.11 -26.95 -71.09
CA LEU A 522 -5.17 -28.41 -70.82
C LEU A 522 -5.35 -28.97 -69.38
N ASN A 523 -6.49 -29.68 -69.22
CA ASN A 523 -6.67 -31.01 -68.57
C ASN A 523 -6.47 -31.20 -67.05
N SER A 524 -7.16 -32.14 -66.35
CA SER A 524 -8.40 -32.92 -66.62
C SER A 524 -8.74 -33.85 -65.43
N ALA A 525 -10.03 -34.02 -65.07
CA ALA A 525 -10.56 -35.00 -64.08
C ALA A 525 -10.03 -34.86 -62.62
N GLY A 526 -10.69 -35.30 -61.53
CA GLY A 526 -11.83 -36.21 -61.33
C GLY A 526 -11.33 -37.55 -60.72
N GLY A 527 -11.87 -38.12 -59.63
CA GLY A 527 -12.98 -37.71 -58.75
C GLY A 527 -13.17 -38.76 -57.61
N SER A 528 -14.38 -38.85 -57.04
CA SER A 528 -14.88 -39.89 -56.10
C SER A 528 -14.28 -40.02 -54.68
N VAL A 529 -15.20 -40.19 -53.71
CA VAL A 529 -15.08 -40.59 -52.29
C VAL A 529 -15.34 -42.11 -52.16
N PRO A 530 -15.35 -42.75 -50.96
CA PRO A 530 -14.58 -42.58 -49.71
C PRO A 530 -13.88 -43.92 -49.30
N GLY A 531 -13.23 -43.98 -48.12
CA GLY A 531 -12.78 -45.26 -47.54
C GLY A 531 -12.45 -45.23 -46.04
N GLN A 532 -13.01 -46.15 -45.26
CA GLN A 532 -12.60 -46.45 -43.88
C GLN A 532 -11.59 -47.61 -43.87
N VAL A 533 -10.52 -47.54 -43.06
CA VAL A 533 -9.88 -48.71 -42.43
C VAL A 533 -9.45 -48.33 -41.00
N ARG A 534 -9.35 -49.34 -40.12
CA ARG A 534 -8.97 -49.31 -38.70
C ARG A 534 -7.46 -49.53 -38.48
N LEU A 535 -6.95 -49.06 -37.34
CA LEU A 535 -5.80 -49.60 -36.56
C LEU A 535 -4.43 -49.57 -37.30
N ASP A 536 -3.29 -49.46 -36.63
CA ASP A 536 -2.99 -49.65 -35.20
C ASP A 536 -2.78 -48.35 -34.37
#